data_AF-A0A1V5VFM1-F1
#
_entry.id   AF-A0A1V5VFM1-F1
#
_cell.length_a   1.000
_cell.length_b   1.000
_cell.length_c   1.000
_cell.angle_alpha   90.00
_cell.angle_beta   90.00
_cell.angle_gamma   90.00
#
_symmetry.space_group_name_H-M   'P 1'
#
loop_
_entity.id
_entity.type
_entity.pdbx_description
1 polymer ?
#
loop_
_entity_poly.entity_id
_entity_poly.type
_entity_poly.pdbx_seq_one_letter_code
_entity_poly.pdbx_strand_id
1 'polypeptide(L)'
;MKSALELALEKTKDIVPQDDPTELSKEAKQQIRDINREYDALIAEIELKVSARLREAESQFSQEEIRQLIPELEAQLQGERDRINAERSEKTDAVRKADLESRQPKG
;
A
#
# COMPACT_ATOMS: atom_id res chain seq x y z
N MET A 1 37.38 13.10 25.75
CA MET A 1 37.25 11.70 26.21
C MET A 1 35.81 11.51 26.63
N LYS A 2 35.10 10.55 26.05
CA LYS A 2 33.69 10.28 26.41
C LYS A 2 33.63 9.72 27.84
N SER A 3 32.62 10.11 28.60
CA SER A 3 32.42 9.62 29.96
C SER A 3 31.95 8.15 29.96
N ALA A 4 32.20 7.43 31.06
CA ALA A 4 31.72 6.06 31.23
C ALA A 4 30.17 5.96 31.10
N LEU A 5 29.45 7.03 31.45
CA LEU A 5 28.01 7.14 31.31
C LEU A 5 27.59 7.28 29.84
N GLU A 6 28.30 8.09 29.06
CA GLU A 6 28.07 8.20 27.61
C GLU A 6 28.37 6.88 26.90
N LEU A 7 29.44 6.17 27.27
CA LEU A 7 29.77 4.85 26.74
C LEU A 7 28.70 3.79 27.10
N ALA A 8 28.14 3.85 28.30
CA ALA A 8 27.04 2.96 28.70
C ALA A 8 25.74 3.28 27.93
N LEU A 9 25.43 4.56 27.73
CA LEU A 9 24.26 5.00 26.96
C LEU A 9 24.38 4.66 25.47
N GLU A 10 25.58 4.77 24.88
CA GLU A 10 25.86 4.32 23.51
C GLU A 10 25.63 2.81 23.38
N LYS A 11 26.15 2.01 24.31
CA LYS A 11 25.92 0.56 24.34
C LYS A 11 24.44 0.18 24.51
N THR A 12 23.63 0.97 25.21
CA THR A 12 22.18 0.72 25.31
C THR A 12 21.39 1.20 24.10
N LYS A 13 21.88 2.20 23.35
CA LYS A 13 21.25 2.63 22.08
C LYS A 13 21.40 1.59 20.97
N ASP A 14 22.48 0.82 21.00
CA ASP A 14 22.69 -0.33 20.10
C ASP A 14 21.90 -1.58 20.53
N ILE A 15 21.30 -1.58 21.73
CA ILE A 15 20.33 -2.58 22.18
C ILE A 15 18.93 -2.02 21.91
N VAL A 16 18.63 -1.77 20.64
CA VAL A 16 17.24 -1.94 20.20
C VAL A 16 17.02 -3.45 20.22
N PRO A 17 16.03 -3.99 20.93
CA PRO A 17 15.67 -5.40 20.78
C PRO A 17 15.46 -5.63 19.28
N GLN A 18 16.36 -6.36 18.62
CA GLN A 18 16.22 -6.63 17.18
C GLN A 18 14.99 -7.48 16.87
N ASP A 19 14.44 -8.10 17.91
CA ASP A 19 13.22 -8.90 17.89
C ASP A 19 12.17 -8.24 18.79
N ASP A 20 11.65 -7.08 18.41
CA ASP A 20 10.28 -6.77 18.82
C ASP A 20 9.39 -7.82 18.13
N PRO A 21 8.77 -8.75 18.88
CA PRO A 21 7.94 -9.80 18.30
C PRO A 21 6.70 -9.25 17.58
N THR A 22 6.42 -7.96 17.72
CA THR A 22 5.35 -7.24 17.02
C THR A 22 5.83 -6.57 15.73
N GLU A 23 7.14 -6.45 15.50
CA GLU A 23 7.70 -5.86 14.30
C GLU A 23 7.83 -6.88 13.16
N LEU A 24 7.40 -6.46 11.97
CA LEU A 24 7.47 -7.27 10.75
C LEU A 24 8.93 -7.54 10.31
N SER A 25 9.18 -8.72 9.74
CA SER A 25 10.50 -9.09 9.19
C SER A 25 10.86 -8.17 8.04
N LYS A 26 12.15 -8.14 7.70
CA LYS A 26 12.62 -7.49 6.47
C LYS A 26 11.94 -8.12 5.24
N GLU A 27 11.77 -9.44 5.24
CA GLU A 27 11.12 -10.21 4.20
C GLU A 27 9.63 -9.83 4.07
N ALA A 28 8.87 -9.83 5.17
CA ALA A 28 7.46 -9.42 5.16
C ALA A 28 7.27 -7.95 4.77
N LYS A 29 8.16 -7.06 5.25
CA LYS A 29 8.18 -5.65 4.81
C LYS A 29 8.43 -5.52 3.32
N GLN A 30 9.33 -6.33 2.76
CA GLN A 30 9.58 -6.32 1.31
C GLN A 30 8.38 -6.86 0.53
N GLN A 31 7.78 -7.96 0.96
CA GLN A 31 6.57 -8.52 0.33
C GLN A 31 5.41 -7.50 0.33
N ILE A 32 5.18 -6.81 1.44
CA ILE A 32 4.16 -5.74 1.51
C ILE A 32 4.49 -4.59 0.56
N ARG A 33 5.75 -4.18 0.43
CA ARG A 33 6.16 -3.16 -0.54
C ARG A 33 5.88 -3.61 -1.97
N ASP A 34 6.17 -4.86 -2.30
CA ASP A 34 5.95 -5.41 -3.63
C ASP A 34 4.45 -5.48 -3.96
N ILE A 35 3.62 -5.94 -3.01
CA ILE A 35 2.16 -5.90 -3.11
C ILE A 35 1.68 -4.46 -3.34
N ASN A 36 2.13 -3.50 -2.53
CA ASN A 36 1.70 -2.10 -2.70
C ASN A 36 2.06 -1.57 -4.08
N ARG A 37 3.27 -1.85 -4.58
CA ARG A 37 3.71 -1.41 -5.90
C ARG A 37 2.89 -2.01 -7.04
N GLU A 38 2.55 -3.29 -6.94
CA GLU A 38 1.68 -3.97 -7.91
C GLU A 38 0.30 -3.31 -7.95
N TYR A 39 -0.30 -3.08 -6.78
CA TYR A 39 -1.63 -2.50 -6.68
C TYR A 39 -1.68 -1.02 -7.08
N ASP A 40 -0.63 -0.26 -6.80
CA ASP A 40 -0.49 1.12 -7.27
C ASP A 40 -0.43 1.17 -8.82
N ALA A 41 0.23 0.18 -9.45
CA ALA A 41 0.24 0.07 -10.91
C ALA A 41 -1.14 -0.28 -11.48
N LEU A 42 -1.90 -1.17 -10.82
CA LEU A 42 -3.28 -1.48 -11.21
C LEU A 42 -4.19 -0.26 -11.15
N ILE A 43 -4.09 0.54 -10.08
CA ILE A 43 -4.84 1.80 -9.95
C ILE A 43 -4.49 2.76 -11.09
N ALA A 44 -3.19 2.95 -11.35
CA ALA A 44 -2.74 3.84 -12.42
C ALA A 44 -3.24 3.38 -13.81
N GLU A 45 -3.29 2.07 -14.08
CA GLU A 45 -3.83 1.54 -15.33
C GLU A 45 -5.32 1.90 -15.50
N ILE A 46 -6.12 1.79 -14.45
CA ILE A 46 -7.55 2.12 -14.51
C ILE A 46 -7.76 3.61 -14.68
N GLU A 47 -6.98 4.44 -13.98
CA GLU A 47 -7.01 5.90 -14.14
C GLU A 47 -6.69 6.31 -15.59
N LEU A 48 -5.69 5.66 -16.20
CA LEU A 48 -5.34 5.88 -17.61
C LEU A 48 -6.49 5.47 -18.55
N LYS A 49 -7.16 4.34 -18.30
CA LYS A 49 -8.32 3.89 -19.09
C LYS A 49 -9.48 4.87 -19.01
N VAL A 50 -9.83 5.35 -17.80
CA VAL A 50 -10.89 6.34 -17.61
C VAL A 50 -10.52 7.66 -18.28
N SER A 51 -9.28 8.12 -18.13
CA SER A 51 -8.78 9.32 -18.81
C SER A 51 -8.84 9.20 -20.33
N ALA A 52 -8.52 8.02 -20.88
CA ALA A 52 -8.61 7.76 -22.31
C ALA A 52 -10.06 7.81 -22.80
N ARG A 53 -10.99 7.21 -22.05
CA ARG A 53 -12.43 7.24 -22.36
C ARG A 53 -12.99 8.66 -22.33
N LEU A 54 -12.55 9.49 -21.38
CA LEU A 54 -12.95 10.90 -21.33
C LEU A 54 -12.47 11.67 -22.55
N ARG A 55 -11.19 11.50 -22.95
CA ARG A 55 -10.65 12.12 -24.17
C ARG A 55 -11.36 11.67 -25.44
N GLU A 56 -11.74 10.39 -25.51
CA GLU A 56 -12.53 9.87 -26.61
C GLU A 56 -13.92 10.51 -26.64
N ALA A 57 -14.58 10.63 -25.49
CA ALA A 57 -15.87 11.30 -25.38
C ALA A 57 -15.80 12.78 -25.79
N GLU A 58 -14.72 13.49 -25.41
CA GLU A 58 -14.46 14.87 -25.84
C GLU A 58 -14.37 15.04 -27.36
N SER A 59 -14.01 13.99 -28.10
CA SER A 59 -13.95 14.02 -29.57
C SER A 59 -15.29 13.70 -30.26
N GLN A 60 -16.23 13.08 -29.54
CA GLN A 60 -17.46 12.51 -30.13
C GLN A 60 -18.74 13.22 -29.67
N PHE A 61 -18.73 13.83 -28.48
CA PHE A 61 -19.93 14.38 -27.85
C PHE A 61 -19.82 15.88 -27.59
N SER A 62 -20.97 16.51 -27.38
CA SER A 62 -21.05 17.89 -26.92
C SER A 62 -20.60 18.01 -25.46
N GLN A 63 -20.23 19.24 -25.05
CA GLN A 63 -19.84 19.53 -23.67
C GLN A 63 -20.95 19.22 -22.65
N GLU A 64 -22.22 19.30 -23.05
CA GLU A 64 -23.34 18.98 -22.16
C GLU A 64 -23.48 17.47 -21.94
N GLU A 65 -23.31 16.67 -22.99
CA GLU A 65 -23.31 15.21 -22.89
C GLU A 65 -22.12 14.71 -22.07
N ILE A 66 -20.94 15.32 -22.23
CA ILE A 66 -19.74 14.97 -21.44
C ILE A 66 -19.95 15.26 -19.95
N ARG A 67 -20.57 16.40 -19.60
CA ARG A 67 -20.89 16.74 -18.21
C ARG A 67 -21.79 15.70 -17.54
N GLN A 68 -22.66 15.05 -18.30
CA GLN A 68 -23.51 13.97 -17.79
C GLN A 68 -22.75 12.65 -17.60
N LEU A 69 -21.69 12.41 -18.39
CA LEU A 69 -20.84 11.21 -18.30
C LEU A 69 -19.82 11.28 -17.16
N ILE A 70 -19.32 12.46 -16.81
CA ILE A 70 -18.26 12.63 -15.80
C ILE A 70 -18.63 11.97 -14.45
N PRO A 71 -19.82 12.20 -13.85
CA PRO A 71 -20.17 11.61 -12.56
C PRO A 71 -20.20 10.07 -12.59
N GLU A 72 -20.64 9.48 -13.71
CA GLU A 72 -20.67 8.02 -13.87
C GLU A 72 -19.25 7.45 -13.94
N LEU A 73 -18.36 8.09 -14.70
CA LEU A 73 -16.96 7.68 -14.83
C LEU A 73 -16.20 7.84 -13.50
N GLU A 74 -16.46 8.92 -12.76
CA GLU A 74 -15.89 9.15 -11.43
C GLU A 74 -16.37 8.09 -10.44
N ALA A 75 -17.67 7.77 -10.43
CA ALA A 75 -18.22 6.72 -9.57
C ALA A 75 -17.64 5.34 -9.90
N GLN A 76 -17.49 5.02 -11.20
CA GLN A 76 -16.85 3.78 -11.66
C GLN A 76 -15.39 3.71 -11.21
N LEU A 77 -14.62 4.80 -11.40
CA LEU A 77 -13.22 4.87 -10.98
C LEU A 77 -13.07 4.71 -9.47
N GLN A 78 -13.93 5.37 -8.69
CA GLN A 78 -13.90 5.27 -7.24
C GLN A 78 -14.22 3.85 -6.77
N GLY A 79 -15.25 3.20 -7.33
CA GLY A 79 -15.61 1.83 -7.00
C GLY A 79 -14.49 0.83 -7.31
N GLU A 80 -13.80 0.96 -8.45
CA GLU A 80 -12.65 0.12 -8.78
C GLU A 80 -11.47 0.37 -7.84
N ARG A 81 -11.16 1.63 -7.52
CA ARG A 81 -10.11 1.96 -6.54
C ARG A 81 -10.41 1.35 -5.18
N ASP A 82 -11.64 1.44 -4.71
CA ASP A 82 -12.05 0.87 -3.41
C ASP A 82 -11.92 -0.65 -3.40
N ARG A 83 -12.35 -1.33 -4.49
CA ARG A 83 -12.18 -2.77 -4.65
C ARG A 83 -10.72 -3.19 -4.62
N ILE A 84 -9.87 -2.51 -5.38
CA ILE A 84 -8.43 -2.78 -5.45
C ILE A 84 -7.75 -2.52 -4.10
N ASN A 85 -8.13 -1.45 -3.41
CA ASN A 85 -7.59 -1.12 -2.09
C ASN A 85 -8.02 -2.13 -1.02
N ALA A 86 -9.25 -2.64 -1.09
CA ALA A 86 -9.72 -3.69 -0.20
C ALA A 86 -8.90 -4.98 -0.39
N GLU A 87 -8.71 -5.42 -1.63
CA GLU A 87 -7.91 -6.60 -1.94
C GLU A 87 -6.42 -6.41 -1.55
N ARG A 88 -5.86 -5.21 -1.77
CA ARG A 88 -4.53 -4.85 -1.28
C ARG A 88 -4.45 -5.00 0.24
N SER A 89 -5.43 -4.48 0.98
CA SER A 89 -5.48 -4.58 2.43
C SER A 89 -5.47 -6.04 2.86
N GLU A 90 -6.38 -6.85 2.32
CA GLU A 90 -6.48 -8.28 2.62
C GLU A 90 -5.15 -9.01 2.40
N LYS A 91 -4.49 -8.77 1.27
CA LYS A 91 -3.19 -9.39 0.97
C LYS A 91 -2.09 -8.94 1.93
N THR A 92 -2.00 -7.64 2.22
CA THR A 92 -0.98 -7.14 3.16
C THR A 92 -1.23 -7.63 4.58
N ASP A 93 -2.48 -7.74 5.01
CA ASP A 93 -2.86 -8.27 6.33
C ASP A 93 -2.57 -9.77 6.43
N ALA A 94 -2.78 -10.54 5.36
CA ALA A 94 -2.39 -11.94 5.30
C ALA A 94 -0.87 -12.13 5.47
N VAL A 95 -0.06 -11.27 4.83
CA VAL A 95 1.41 -11.28 5.01
C VAL A 95 1.78 -10.94 6.46
N ARG A 96 1.18 -9.90 7.05
CA ARG A 96 1.43 -9.52 8.45
C ARG A 96 1.10 -10.69 9.40
N LYS A 97 -0.07 -11.30 9.22
CA LYS A 97 -0.53 -12.41 10.06
C LYS A 97 0.40 -13.63 9.94
N ALA A 98 0.72 -14.05 8.72
CA ALA A 98 1.61 -15.18 8.48
C ALA A 98 3.01 -14.97 9.06
N ASP A 99 3.55 -13.75 8.93
CA ASP A 99 4.84 -13.37 9.47
C ASP A 99 4.89 -13.48 11.00
N LEU A 100 3.88 -12.93 11.68
CA LEU A 100 3.77 -12.99 13.14
C LEU A 100 3.54 -14.43 13.64
N GLU A 101 2.65 -15.19 13.00
CA GLU A 101 2.38 -16.60 13.35
C GLU A 101 3.62 -17.48 13.18
N SER A 102 4.45 -17.24 12.16
CA SER A 102 5.67 -18.01 11.90
C SER A 102 6.75 -17.84 12.98
N ARG A 103 6.69 -16.74 13.75
CA ARG A 103 7.66 -16.42 14.80
C ARG A 103 7.17 -16.70 16.21
N GLN A 104 5.88 -16.99 16.39
CA GLN A 104 5.40 -17.38 17.70
C GLN A 104 5.94 -18.78 18.07
N PRO A 105 6.46 -18.98 19.29
CA PRO A 105 6.91 -20.29 19.73
C PRO A 105 5.72 -21.24 19.73
N LYS A 106 5.83 -22.36 19.01
CA LYS A 106 4.85 -23.44 19.10
C LYS A 106 4.91 -24.00 20.53
N GLY A 107 3.83 -23.81 21.28
CA GLY A 107 3.63 -24.42 22.60
C GLY A 107 3.59 -25.93 22.54
#